data_AF-A0A2I4DY52-F1
#
_entry.id   AF-A0A2I4DY52-F1
#
_cell.length_a   1.000
_cell.length_b   1.000
_cell.length_c   1.000
_cell.angle_alpha   90.00
_cell.angle_beta   90.00
_cell.angle_gamma   90.00
#
_symmetry.space_group_name_H-M   'P 1'
#
loop_
_entity.id
_entity.type
_entity.pdbx_description
1 polymer ?
#
loop_
_entity_poly.entity_id
_entity_poly.type
_entity_poly.pdbx_seq_one_letter_code
_entity_poly.pdbx_strand_id
1 'polypeptide(L)'
;MDDEYAKLIRRMNPPRVVIDNNVCEDATVIQVDSVNRHGILLEVVQVLTDMNLVITKAHISSDAGWFMDVFYVIDQDGNKIRDKEVIDYIQRRLESNASFAPSLRGSVGVMPSEEYTSIELSGTDRPGLLSEVCAVLADLHCNVVNAEIWTHNARAAAVVHVTDDSTGCAIKDPKRLLTIKELLCNVLKGDDDLKTANMTLSPPGVTNRGRRLHQIMLADRDYERAGVTGVGRIENKSSRPHVTVFDCIQKDYTVITMSSKDRPKLLFDIICTLTDMQYVVFHGLVETGRMEAYQEFYIRHVDGFPISSEAERERVAQCLEAAIERRAFEGLELELCTEDRVGLLSDITRIFRENSLCIKRAEISTEGGKAKDTFYVTDVTGNPVDPKIIDSLCRQIGHKILTVKHNSSTSPKASQGTTMGFLFGNLFKARSFQNFKLIRSCS
;
A
#
# COMPACT_ATOMS: atom_id res chain seq x y z
N MET A 1 -18.24 31.87 2.45
CA MET A 1 -19.39 31.58 3.32
C MET A 1 -19.67 30.08 3.41
N ASP A 2 -19.51 29.30 2.34
CA ASP A 2 -19.78 27.86 2.36
C ASP A 2 -18.89 27.03 3.30
N ASP A 3 -17.63 27.41 3.50
CA ASP A 3 -16.70 26.68 4.37
C ASP A 3 -17.05 26.81 5.88
N GLU A 4 -17.54 27.96 6.33
CA GLU A 4 -17.97 28.13 7.74
C GLU A 4 -19.27 27.37 8.04
N TYR A 5 -20.19 27.32 7.08
CA TYR A 5 -21.43 26.55 7.18
C TYR A 5 -21.16 25.04 7.19
N ALA A 6 -20.25 24.56 6.32
CA ALA A 6 -19.81 23.17 6.33
C ALA A 6 -19.12 22.79 7.66
N LYS A 7 -18.28 23.67 8.20
CA LYS A 7 -17.66 23.49 9.53
C LYS A 7 -18.70 23.45 10.64
N LEU A 8 -19.75 24.26 10.58
CA LEU A 8 -20.84 24.25 11.55
C LEU A 8 -21.63 22.93 11.49
N ILE A 9 -21.99 22.46 10.30
CA ILE A 9 -22.69 21.16 10.11
C ILE A 9 -21.86 20.00 10.69
N ARG A 10 -20.54 19.98 10.46
CA ARG A 10 -19.63 18.98 11.02
C ARG A 10 -19.51 19.03 12.54
N ARG A 11 -19.59 20.23 13.13
CA ARG A 11 -19.63 20.40 14.59
C ARG A 11 -20.95 19.92 15.19
N MET A 12 -22.06 20.10 14.48
CA MET A 12 -23.39 19.67 14.92
C MET A 12 -23.60 18.16 14.78
N ASN A 13 -22.93 17.53 13.81
CA ASN A 13 -23.04 16.10 13.53
C ASN A 13 -21.65 15.45 13.62
N PRO A 14 -21.12 15.22 14.85
CA PRO A 14 -19.85 14.56 15.01
C PRO A 14 -19.89 13.13 14.43
N PRO A 15 -18.77 12.61 13.93
CA PRO A 15 -18.67 11.22 13.53
C PRO A 15 -19.09 10.31 14.69
N ARG A 16 -19.89 9.30 14.37
CA ARG A 16 -20.33 8.27 15.29
C ARG A 16 -19.79 6.95 14.81
N VAL A 17 -19.14 6.22 15.70
CA VAL A 17 -18.55 4.92 15.37
C VAL A 17 -19.19 3.87 16.25
N VAL A 18 -19.78 2.86 15.63
CA VAL A 18 -20.40 1.74 16.31
C VAL A 18 -19.61 0.49 15.99
N ILE A 19 -19.10 -0.19 17.01
CA ILE A 19 -18.33 -1.42 16.87
C ILE A 19 -19.15 -2.56 17.49
N ASP A 20 -19.48 -3.57 16.68
CA ASP A 20 -20.33 -4.70 17.07
C ASP A 20 -19.66 -6.05 16.73
N ASN A 21 -19.58 -6.93 17.73
CA ASN A 21 -19.03 -8.28 17.61
C ASN A 21 -20.09 -9.39 17.48
N ASN A 22 -21.37 -9.04 17.49
CA ASN A 22 -22.50 -9.96 17.48
C ASN A 22 -23.21 -10.04 16.12
N VAL A 23 -23.08 -9.00 15.27
CA VAL A 23 -23.77 -8.92 13.96
C VAL A 23 -23.24 -9.94 12.94
N CYS A 24 -21.97 -10.28 13.01
CA CYS A 24 -21.33 -11.25 12.12
C CYS A 24 -20.62 -12.31 12.97
N GLU A 25 -20.69 -13.59 12.61
CA GLU A 25 -20.05 -14.67 13.39
C GLU A 25 -18.52 -14.63 13.34
N ASP A 26 -17.97 -14.20 12.20
CA ASP A 26 -16.54 -14.36 11.89
C ASP A 26 -15.73 -13.05 11.88
N ALA A 27 -16.40 -11.89 11.99
CA ALA A 27 -15.72 -10.59 11.94
C ALA A 27 -16.32 -9.57 12.92
N THR A 28 -15.50 -8.60 13.33
CA THR A 28 -15.95 -7.41 14.05
C THR A 28 -16.51 -6.41 13.05
N VAL A 29 -17.71 -5.91 13.28
CA VAL A 29 -18.37 -4.93 12.40
C VAL A 29 -18.13 -3.53 12.93
N ILE A 30 -17.55 -2.66 12.11
CA ILE A 30 -17.32 -1.25 12.40
C ILE A 30 -18.19 -0.44 11.46
N GLN A 31 -19.17 0.27 12.02
CA GLN A 31 -20.00 1.23 11.29
C GLN A 31 -19.51 2.65 11.60
N VAL A 32 -19.31 3.46 10.55
CA VAL A 32 -18.87 4.84 10.65
C VAL A 32 -19.90 5.74 9.97
N ASP A 33 -20.56 6.56 10.79
CA ASP A 33 -21.57 7.52 10.36
C ASP A 33 -21.06 8.94 10.57
N SER A 34 -21.00 9.76 9.52
CA SER A 34 -20.57 11.16 9.64
C SER A 34 -21.05 12.04 8.49
N VAL A 35 -20.80 13.34 8.60
CA VAL A 35 -20.98 14.27 7.48
C VAL A 35 -19.91 13.98 6.43
N ASN A 36 -20.32 13.79 5.19
CA ASN A 36 -19.40 13.49 4.10
C ASN A 36 -18.41 14.64 3.89
N ARG A 37 -17.14 14.28 3.73
CA ARG A 37 -16.07 15.19 3.34
C ARG A 37 -15.07 14.46 2.46
N HIS A 38 -14.46 15.21 1.55
CA HIS A 38 -13.40 14.69 0.71
C HIS A 38 -12.28 14.05 1.56
N GLY A 39 -11.88 12.83 1.19
CA GLY A 39 -10.81 12.07 1.84
C GLY A 39 -11.21 11.22 3.05
N ILE A 40 -12.45 11.29 3.54
CA ILE A 40 -12.84 10.56 4.77
C ILE A 40 -12.71 9.04 4.65
N LEU A 41 -13.09 8.45 3.51
CA LEU A 41 -12.94 7.01 3.28
C LEU A 41 -11.47 6.56 3.41
N LEU A 42 -10.55 7.32 2.80
CA LEU A 42 -9.12 7.05 2.91
C LEU A 42 -8.66 7.12 4.36
N GLU A 43 -9.10 8.13 5.11
CA GLU A 43 -8.72 8.28 6.52
C GLU A 43 -9.18 7.10 7.37
N VAL A 44 -10.44 6.65 7.19
CA VAL A 44 -10.97 5.47 7.91
C VAL A 44 -10.16 4.22 7.56
N VAL A 45 -9.97 3.96 6.26
CA VAL A 45 -9.22 2.78 5.79
C VAL A 45 -7.76 2.84 6.25
N GLN A 46 -7.16 4.03 6.31
CA GLN A 46 -5.81 4.22 6.83
C GLN A 46 -5.73 3.89 8.32
N VAL A 47 -6.65 4.37 9.15
CA VAL A 47 -6.66 4.05 10.60
C VAL A 47 -6.74 2.54 10.82
N LEU A 48 -7.64 1.85 10.11
CA LEU A 48 -7.77 0.39 10.23
C LEU A 48 -6.48 -0.32 9.77
N THR A 49 -5.87 0.16 8.70
CA THR A 49 -4.62 -0.39 8.15
C THR A 49 -3.42 -0.14 9.07
N ASP A 50 -3.33 1.04 9.70
CA ASP A 50 -2.26 1.40 10.66
C ASP A 50 -2.30 0.51 11.91
N MET A 51 -3.48 0.01 12.25
CA MET A 51 -3.71 -0.95 13.33
C MET A 51 -3.52 -2.40 12.90
N ASN A 52 -3.02 -2.64 11.67
CA ASN A 52 -2.81 -3.97 11.10
C ASN A 52 -4.07 -4.84 11.02
N LEU A 53 -5.25 -4.21 10.96
CA LEU A 53 -6.52 -4.91 10.79
C LEU A 53 -6.75 -5.26 9.32
N VAL A 54 -7.38 -6.40 9.07
CA VAL A 54 -7.74 -6.88 7.74
C VAL A 54 -9.22 -6.63 7.51
N ILE A 55 -9.56 -5.90 6.45
CA ILE A 55 -10.93 -5.65 6.01
C ILE A 55 -11.33 -6.78 5.07
N THR A 56 -12.26 -7.65 5.50
CA THR A 56 -12.74 -8.77 4.69
C THR A 56 -13.94 -8.42 3.83
N LYS A 57 -14.73 -7.45 4.30
CA LYS A 57 -15.89 -6.95 3.60
C LYS A 57 -16.12 -5.49 3.92
N ALA A 58 -16.58 -4.71 2.96
CA ALA A 58 -17.01 -3.35 3.20
C ALA A 58 -18.20 -2.95 2.32
N HIS A 59 -19.08 -2.14 2.90
CA HIS A 59 -20.14 -1.43 2.21
C HIS A 59 -19.90 0.07 2.39
N ILE A 60 -19.72 0.77 1.28
CA ILE A 60 -19.40 2.20 1.27
C ILE A 60 -20.58 2.95 0.66
N SER A 61 -21.03 4.02 1.33
CA SER A 61 -22.12 4.88 0.85
C SER A 61 -21.88 6.33 1.29
N SER A 62 -21.83 7.22 0.31
CA SER A 62 -21.52 8.64 0.46
C SER A 62 -22.61 9.51 -0.19
N ASP A 63 -23.87 9.27 0.17
CA ASP A 63 -25.04 9.90 -0.44
C ASP A 63 -25.60 11.09 0.36
N ALA A 64 -26.18 12.06 -0.34
CA ALA A 64 -26.92 13.18 0.26
C ALA A 64 -26.15 13.95 1.36
N GLY A 65 -24.81 14.03 1.23
CA GLY A 65 -23.95 14.71 2.21
C GLY A 65 -23.61 13.88 3.45
N TRP A 66 -23.98 12.61 3.49
CA TRP A 66 -23.67 11.67 4.56
C TRP A 66 -22.62 10.66 4.11
N PHE A 67 -21.84 10.18 5.07
CA PHE A 67 -20.87 9.11 4.93
C PHE A 67 -21.30 8.01 5.90
N MET A 68 -21.70 6.86 5.36
CA MET A 68 -22.35 5.76 6.08
C MET A 68 -21.71 4.45 5.64
N ASP A 69 -20.55 4.17 6.19
CA ASP A 69 -19.72 3.04 5.76
C ASP A 69 -19.69 1.95 6.83
N VAL A 70 -19.69 0.70 6.38
CA VAL A 70 -19.64 -0.49 7.23
C VAL A 70 -18.45 -1.35 6.81
N PHE A 71 -17.56 -1.65 7.75
CA PHE A 71 -16.37 -2.47 7.55
C PHE A 71 -16.45 -3.71 8.42
N TYR A 72 -16.17 -4.87 7.83
CA TYR A 72 -16.01 -6.14 8.53
C TYR A 72 -14.53 -6.39 8.67
N VAL A 73 -14.04 -6.44 9.91
CA VAL A 73 -12.61 -6.48 10.21
C VAL A 73 -12.25 -7.67 11.10
N ILE A 74 -11.06 -8.19 10.86
CA ILE A 74 -10.39 -9.23 11.65
C ILE A 74 -8.96 -8.79 11.94
N ASP A 75 -8.33 -9.39 12.95
CA ASP A 75 -6.89 -9.25 13.18
C ASP A 75 -6.07 -10.08 12.16
N GLN A 76 -4.74 -10.02 12.27
CA GLN A 76 -3.84 -10.76 11.37
C GLN A 76 -3.92 -12.28 11.52
N ASP A 77 -4.40 -12.77 12.67
CA ASP A 77 -4.60 -14.20 12.96
C ASP A 77 -5.99 -14.70 12.51
N GLY A 78 -6.80 -13.80 11.94
CA GLY A 78 -8.14 -14.09 11.44
C GLY A 78 -9.25 -14.08 12.50
N ASN A 79 -8.98 -13.51 13.68
CA ASN A 79 -9.95 -13.46 14.76
C ASN A 79 -10.65 -12.11 14.84
N LYS A 80 -11.80 -12.10 15.53
CA LYS A 80 -12.49 -10.87 15.93
C LYS A 80 -11.64 -10.05 16.90
N ILE A 81 -11.76 -8.74 16.78
CA ILE A 81 -11.20 -7.78 17.72
C ILE A 81 -12.06 -7.81 18.99
N ARG A 82 -11.56 -8.47 20.04
CA ARG A 82 -12.25 -8.58 21.34
C ARG A 82 -11.60 -7.74 22.44
N ASP A 83 -10.38 -7.28 22.21
CA ASP A 83 -9.67 -6.43 23.14
C ASP A 83 -10.36 -5.06 23.23
N LYS A 84 -10.83 -4.74 24.43
CA LYS A 84 -11.55 -3.50 24.70
C LYS A 84 -10.67 -2.26 24.52
N GLU A 85 -9.38 -2.34 24.85
CA GLU A 85 -8.47 -1.19 24.68
C GLU A 85 -8.27 -0.86 23.20
N VAL A 86 -8.18 -1.91 22.36
CA VAL A 86 -8.10 -1.78 20.90
C VAL A 86 -9.40 -1.17 20.34
N ILE A 87 -10.56 -1.69 20.76
CA ILE A 87 -11.88 -1.16 20.37
C ILE A 87 -12.03 0.32 20.76
N ASP A 88 -11.74 0.65 22.02
CA ASP A 88 -11.83 2.03 22.54
C ASP A 88 -10.83 2.96 21.83
N TYR A 89 -9.67 2.44 21.38
CA TYR A 89 -8.73 3.20 20.57
C TYR A 89 -9.25 3.45 19.15
N ILE A 90 -9.79 2.43 18.46
CA ILE A 90 -10.41 2.57 17.13
C ILE A 90 -11.51 3.62 17.19
N GLN A 91 -12.42 3.48 18.14
CA GLN A 91 -13.54 4.39 18.31
C GLN A 91 -13.05 5.82 18.52
N ARG A 92 -12.13 6.04 19.48
CA ARG A 92 -11.57 7.39 19.72
C ARG A 92 -10.91 7.96 18.48
N ARG A 93 -10.10 7.17 17.74
CA ARG A 93 -9.38 7.64 16.55
C ARG A 93 -10.33 8.05 15.44
N LEU A 94 -11.35 7.25 15.17
CA LEU A 94 -12.33 7.51 14.11
C LEU A 94 -13.36 8.59 14.49
N GLU A 95 -13.73 8.72 15.77
CA GLU A 95 -14.64 9.77 16.27
C GLU A 95 -13.94 11.11 16.49
N SER A 96 -12.62 11.11 16.73
CA SER A 96 -11.86 12.34 16.94
C SER A 96 -11.83 13.17 15.65
N ASN A 97 -12.78 14.10 15.56
CA ASN A 97 -12.99 15.10 14.53
C ASN A 97 -11.81 16.09 14.32
N ALA A 98 -10.63 15.81 14.87
CA ALA A 98 -9.43 16.54 14.54
C ALA A 98 -9.07 16.17 13.11
N SER A 99 -9.52 16.98 12.17
CA SER A 99 -9.10 17.03 10.77
C SER A 99 -7.75 16.33 10.55
N PHE A 100 -7.78 15.04 10.23
CA PHE A 100 -6.63 14.25 9.79
C PHE A 100 -6.30 14.57 8.31
N ALA A 101 -6.57 15.81 7.91
CA ALA A 101 -6.19 16.33 6.61
C ALA A 101 -4.80 16.95 6.74
N PRO A 102 -3.83 16.60 5.87
CA PRO A 102 -2.77 17.53 5.55
C PRO A 102 -3.46 18.74 4.90
N SER A 103 -3.63 19.82 5.65
CA SER A 103 -4.11 21.07 5.10
C SER A 103 -3.12 21.55 4.03
N LEU A 104 -3.45 21.29 2.77
CA LEU A 104 -2.86 22.02 1.65
C LEU A 104 -3.33 23.48 1.80
N ARG A 105 -2.39 24.34 2.22
CA ARG A 105 -2.50 25.80 2.49
C ARG A 105 -3.14 26.20 3.82
N GLY A 106 -2.35 26.92 4.62
CA GLY A 106 -2.84 27.85 5.64
C GLY A 106 -2.20 27.68 7.01
N SER A 107 -0.97 28.18 7.17
CA SER A 107 -0.40 28.82 8.37
C SER A 107 -1.05 28.58 9.76
N VAL A 108 -0.18 28.19 10.71
CA VAL A 108 -0.28 28.24 12.19
C VAL A 108 -0.73 26.95 12.89
N GLY A 109 0.25 26.20 13.39
CA GLY A 109 0.04 25.08 14.33
C GLY A 109 1.11 23.99 14.21
N VAL A 110 2.38 24.37 14.39
CA VAL A 110 3.56 23.48 14.35
C VAL A 110 3.54 22.48 15.50
N MET A 111 3.82 21.21 15.20
CA MET A 111 4.75 20.40 16.00
C MET A 111 5.68 19.66 15.03
N PRO A 112 7.00 19.89 15.05
CA PRO A 112 7.94 18.99 14.40
C PRO A 112 8.00 17.71 15.25
N SER A 113 8.07 16.53 14.65
CA SER A 113 8.76 15.44 15.35
C SER A 113 10.24 15.83 15.42
N GLU A 114 10.76 16.07 16.62
CA GLU A 114 12.18 16.36 16.83
C GLU A 114 13.09 15.12 16.66
N GLU A 115 12.49 13.96 16.39
CA GLU A 115 13.13 12.66 16.54
C GLU A 115 13.97 12.26 15.31
N TYR A 116 13.52 12.57 14.09
CA TYR A 116 14.20 12.14 12.86
C TYR A 116 14.06 13.14 11.70
N THR A 117 14.95 13.01 10.72
CA THR A 117 14.89 13.70 9.42
C THR A 117 14.30 12.77 8.36
N SER A 118 13.29 13.22 7.63
CA SER A 118 12.67 12.43 6.55
C SER A 118 13.31 12.73 5.19
N ILE A 119 13.72 11.66 4.50
CA ILE A 119 14.29 11.68 3.15
C ILE A 119 13.34 10.92 2.22
N GLU A 120 12.86 11.58 1.19
CA GLU A 120 12.04 10.98 0.14
C GLU A 120 12.85 10.89 -1.15
N LEU A 121 12.87 9.70 -1.76
CA LEU A 121 13.64 9.39 -2.97
C LEU A 121 12.70 8.86 -4.04
N SER A 122 12.88 9.29 -5.29
CA SER A 122 12.27 8.67 -6.46
C SER A 122 13.20 8.71 -7.67
N GLY A 123 13.14 7.69 -8.52
CA GLY A 123 13.98 7.60 -9.70
C GLY A 123 13.84 6.29 -10.47
N THR A 124 14.70 6.12 -11.48
CA THR A 124 14.78 4.88 -12.25
C THR A 124 15.45 3.80 -11.41
N ASP A 125 14.79 2.65 -11.24
CA ASP A 125 15.33 1.50 -10.53
C ASP A 125 16.45 0.84 -11.36
N ARG A 126 17.48 0.34 -10.68
CA ARG A 126 18.56 -0.46 -11.27
C ARG A 126 19.16 -1.40 -10.22
N PRO A 127 19.73 -2.55 -10.63
CA PRO A 127 20.45 -3.43 -9.72
C PRO A 127 21.53 -2.67 -8.93
N GLY A 128 21.47 -2.80 -7.60
CA GLY A 128 22.43 -2.16 -6.68
C GLY A 128 22.10 -0.73 -6.26
N LEU A 129 21.06 -0.09 -6.79
CA LEU A 129 20.68 1.29 -6.41
C LEU A 129 20.50 1.45 -4.89
N LEU A 130 19.72 0.57 -4.26
CA LEU A 130 19.47 0.67 -2.83
C LEU A 130 20.77 0.47 -2.01
N SER A 131 21.66 -0.42 -2.46
CA SER A 131 22.97 -0.61 -1.81
C SER A 131 23.83 0.65 -1.88
N GLU A 132 23.82 1.37 -3.00
CA GLU A 132 24.54 2.63 -3.17
C GLU A 132 23.95 3.75 -2.31
N VAL A 133 22.61 3.84 -2.23
CA VAL A 133 21.91 4.78 -1.35
C VAL A 133 22.26 4.51 0.11
N CYS A 134 22.20 3.25 0.56
CA CYS A 134 22.52 2.88 1.93
C CYS A 134 24.00 3.13 2.27
N ALA A 135 24.92 2.92 1.31
CA ALA A 135 26.33 3.24 1.49
C ALA A 135 26.55 4.75 1.70
N VAL A 136 25.92 5.60 0.90
CA VAL A 136 26.00 7.07 1.08
C VAL A 136 25.46 7.49 2.45
N LEU A 137 24.33 6.93 2.90
CA LEU A 137 23.78 7.25 4.22
C LEU A 137 24.72 6.81 5.35
N ALA A 138 25.32 5.61 5.25
CA ALA A 138 26.27 5.10 6.22
C ALA A 138 27.54 5.95 6.28
N ASP A 139 28.11 6.33 5.13
CA ASP A 139 29.30 7.17 5.03
C ASP A 139 29.08 8.59 5.59
N LEU A 140 27.85 9.08 5.54
CA LEU A 140 27.44 10.37 6.12
C LEU A 140 27.00 10.26 7.59
N HIS A 141 27.26 9.11 8.23
CA HIS A 141 26.87 8.82 9.61
C HIS A 141 25.38 9.08 9.88
N CYS A 142 24.54 8.71 8.92
CA CYS A 142 23.09 8.76 9.05
C CYS A 142 22.61 7.37 9.50
N ASN A 143 22.07 7.29 10.71
CA ASN A 143 21.43 6.09 11.20
C ASN A 143 20.01 5.97 10.63
N VAL A 144 19.69 4.86 9.95
CA VAL A 144 18.36 4.64 9.37
C VAL A 144 17.47 4.01 10.44
N VAL A 145 16.49 4.76 10.93
CA VAL A 145 15.59 4.28 11.99
C VAL A 145 14.39 3.53 11.41
N ASN A 146 13.80 4.08 10.35
CA ASN A 146 12.69 3.46 9.64
C ASN A 146 12.86 3.71 8.14
N ALA A 147 12.46 2.75 7.30
CA ALA A 147 12.34 2.99 5.87
C ALA A 147 11.24 2.12 5.24
N GLU A 148 10.62 2.63 4.19
CA GLU A 148 9.80 1.82 3.28
C GLU A 148 10.25 2.11 1.86
N ILE A 149 10.53 1.05 1.08
CA ILE A 149 11.06 1.14 -0.27
C ILE A 149 10.22 0.26 -1.19
N TRP A 150 9.80 0.77 -2.34
CA TRP A 150 9.09 0.03 -3.39
C TRP A 150 9.82 0.15 -4.73
N THR A 151 9.78 -0.91 -5.54
CA THR A 151 10.14 -0.86 -6.96
C THR A 151 9.04 -1.47 -7.83
N HIS A 152 8.67 -0.78 -8.91
CA HIS A 152 7.64 -1.22 -9.85
C HIS A 152 7.92 -0.59 -11.22
N ASN A 153 7.76 -1.36 -12.30
CA ASN A 153 7.97 -0.89 -13.69
C ASN A 153 9.27 -0.08 -13.91
N ALA A 154 10.40 -0.55 -13.37
CA ALA A 154 11.70 0.12 -13.42
C ALA A 154 11.73 1.52 -12.76
N ARG A 155 10.77 1.82 -11.88
CA ARG A 155 10.77 2.96 -10.97
C ARG A 155 11.06 2.47 -9.55
N ALA A 156 11.74 3.30 -8.78
CA ALA A 156 12.00 3.08 -7.37
C ALA A 156 11.54 4.30 -6.58
N ALA A 157 10.93 4.07 -5.42
CA ALA A 157 10.61 5.11 -4.45
C ALA A 157 10.97 4.65 -3.04
N ALA A 158 11.43 5.57 -2.20
CA ALA A 158 11.74 5.30 -0.81
C ALA A 158 11.35 6.48 0.09
N VAL A 159 10.83 6.16 1.27
CA VAL A 159 10.65 7.11 2.38
C VAL A 159 11.51 6.59 3.53
N VAL A 160 12.56 7.35 3.87
CA VAL A 160 13.60 6.95 4.83
C VAL A 160 13.65 7.97 5.95
N HIS A 161 13.53 7.51 7.19
CA HIS A 161 13.70 8.33 8.38
C HIS A 161 15.09 8.08 8.96
N VAL A 162 15.89 9.14 9.05
CA VAL A 162 17.27 9.08 9.52
C VAL A 162 17.50 9.94 10.76
N THR A 163 18.43 9.50 11.59
CA THR A 163 18.98 10.26 12.71
C THR A 163 20.47 10.42 12.52
N ASP A 164 21.05 11.41 13.19
CA ASP A 164 22.50 11.52 13.27
C ASP A 164 23.07 10.45 14.22
N ASP A 165 24.07 9.69 13.77
CA ASP A 165 24.72 8.63 14.57
C ASP A 165 25.27 9.13 15.92
N SER A 166 25.85 10.33 15.94
CA SER A 166 26.52 10.85 17.14
C SER A 166 25.55 11.39 18.20
N THR A 167 24.39 11.90 17.78
CA THR A 167 23.41 12.55 18.67
C THR A 167 22.12 11.76 18.85
N GLY A 168 21.84 10.79 17.98
CA GLY A 168 20.58 10.04 17.93
C GLY A 168 19.36 10.90 17.59
N CYS A 169 19.56 12.14 17.13
CA CYS A 169 18.49 13.11 16.89
C CYS A 169 18.34 13.42 15.39
N ALA A 170 17.26 14.14 15.05
CA ALA A 170 17.08 14.67 13.70
C ALA A 170 18.28 15.52 13.24
N ILE A 171 18.71 15.31 11.99
CA ILE A 171 19.75 16.11 11.33
C ILE A 171 19.15 17.47 10.98
N LYS A 172 19.55 18.53 11.71
CA LYS A 172 19.06 19.90 11.53
C LYS A 172 20.03 20.83 10.79
N ASP A 173 21.30 20.44 10.62
CA ASP A 173 22.31 21.29 9.97
C ASP A 173 22.03 21.44 8.45
N PRO A 174 21.74 22.66 7.96
CA PRO A 174 21.39 22.88 6.55
C PRO A 174 22.50 22.51 5.57
N LYS A 175 23.77 22.67 5.96
CA LYS A 175 24.91 22.34 5.09
C LYS A 175 25.00 20.83 4.90
N ARG A 176 24.94 20.06 5.98
CA ARG A 176 24.92 18.60 5.92
C ARG A 176 23.71 18.07 5.17
N LEU A 177 22.52 18.65 5.38
CA LEU A 177 21.32 18.29 4.62
C LEU A 177 21.48 18.52 3.12
N LEU A 178 22.14 19.61 2.73
CA LEU A 178 22.45 19.90 1.33
C LEU A 178 23.46 18.88 0.75
N THR A 179 24.50 18.52 1.52
CA THR A 179 25.45 17.46 1.11
C THR A 179 24.77 16.10 0.93
N ILE A 180 23.90 15.70 1.87
CA ILE A 180 23.10 14.47 1.76
C ILE A 180 22.26 14.50 0.48
N LYS A 181 21.60 15.63 0.21
CA LYS A 181 20.80 15.83 -0.99
C LYS A 181 21.60 15.69 -2.27
N GLU A 182 22.74 16.37 -2.37
CA GLU A 182 23.57 16.33 -3.57
C GLU A 182 24.10 14.92 -3.87
N LEU A 183 24.63 14.23 -2.84
CA LEU A 183 25.18 12.88 -3.01
C LEU A 183 24.10 11.86 -3.39
N LEU A 184 22.94 11.89 -2.74
CA LEU A 184 21.84 10.99 -3.08
C LEU A 184 21.24 11.30 -4.46
N CYS A 185 21.13 12.57 -4.84
CA CYS A 185 20.72 12.95 -6.20
C CYS A 185 21.68 12.40 -7.26
N ASN A 186 22.99 12.41 -7.01
CA ASN A 186 23.98 11.84 -7.94
C ASN A 186 23.79 10.33 -8.10
N VAL A 187 23.55 9.61 -7.00
CA VAL A 187 23.26 8.16 -7.05
C VAL A 187 21.95 7.87 -7.80
N LEU A 188 20.92 8.69 -7.64
CA LEU A 188 19.63 8.47 -8.30
C LEU A 188 19.65 8.78 -9.79
N LYS A 189 20.42 9.79 -10.23
CA LYS A 189 20.55 10.15 -11.65
C LYS A 189 21.28 9.06 -12.45
N GLY A 190 22.31 8.43 -11.86
CA GLY A 190 23.11 7.46 -12.59
C GLY A 190 23.72 8.07 -13.86
N ASP A 191 23.64 7.33 -14.98
CA ASP A 191 24.20 7.70 -16.30
C ASP A 191 23.12 8.21 -17.29
N ASP A 192 21.86 8.37 -16.83
CA ASP A 192 20.69 8.61 -17.69
C ASP A 192 20.12 10.02 -17.49
N ASP A 193 20.32 10.90 -18.48
CA ASP A 193 20.08 12.35 -18.40
C ASP A 193 18.59 12.77 -18.58
N LEU A 194 17.66 11.84 -18.82
CA LEU A 194 16.33 12.18 -19.36
C LEU A 194 15.14 12.01 -18.40
N LYS A 195 15.29 11.37 -17.23
CA LYS A 195 14.20 11.25 -16.23
C LYS A 195 14.60 11.85 -14.88
N THR A 196 13.73 12.71 -14.36
CA THR A 196 13.97 13.55 -13.18
C THR A 196 14.01 12.71 -11.90
N ALA A 197 15.20 12.19 -11.55
CA ALA A 197 15.47 11.74 -10.18
C ALA A 197 15.12 12.88 -9.22
N ASN A 198 14.24 12.60 -8.26
CA ASN A 198 13.77 13.59 -7.30
C ASN A 198 14.15 13.17 -5.88
N MET A 199 14.64 14.13 -5.11
CA MET A 199 14.94 13.96 -3.69
C MET A 199 14.39 15.16 -2.94
N THR A 200 13.49 14.89 -1.99
CA THR A 200 12.87 15.91 -1.15
C THR A 200 13.17 15.62 0.32
N LEU A 201 13.58 16.66 1.03
CA LEU A 201 13.63 16.65 2.49
C LEU A 201 12.30 17.21 2.98
N SER A 202 11.47 16.36 3.56
CA SER A 202 10.17 16.76 4.11
C SER A 202 10.34 17.07 5.60
N PRO A 203 9.73 18.15 6.13
CA PRO A 203 9.59 18.29 7.57
C PRO A 203 8.83 17.07 8.12
N PRO A 204 9.05 16.68 9.38
CA PRO A 204 8.38 15.52 9.96
C PRO A 204 6.86 15.72 9.89
N GLY A 205 6.22 14.99 8.99
CA GLY A 205 4.78 14.93 8.84
C GLY A 205 4.28 13.58 9.35
N VAL A 206 3.04 13.57 9.83
CA VAL A 206 2.34 12.37 10.37
C VAL A 206 1.86 11.45 9.23
N THR A 207 2.37 11.61 8.01
CA THR A 207 1.90 10.85 6.85
C THR A 207 2.42 9.42 6.93
N ASN A 208 1.50 8.44 6.91
CA ASN A 208 1.85 7.03 6.77
C ASN A 208 2.84 6.83 5.59
N ARG A 209 3.95 6.11 5.80
CA ARG A 209 5.01 5.92 4.79
C ARG A 209 4.47 5.30 3.50
N GLY A 210 3.62 4.28 3.62
CA GLY A 210 2.93 3.66 2.50
C GLY A 210 2.01 4.63 1.75
N ARG A 211 1.28 5.51 2.48
CA ARG A 211 0.50 6.59 1.84
C ARG A 211 1.39 7.52 1.03
N ARG A 212 2.54 7.90 1.58
CA ARG A 212 3.48 8.79 0.89
C ARG A 212 4.12 8.12 -0.33
N LEU A 213 4.46 6.84 -0.25
CA LEU A 213 4.99 6.08 -1.38
C LEU A 213 4.00 5.96 -2.53
N HIS A 214 2.70 5.82 -2.26
CA HIS A 214 1.67 5.87 -3.31
C HIS A 214 1.72 7.18 -4.10
N GLN A 215 1.82 8.31 -3.40
CA GLN A 215 1.90 9.63 -4.03
C GLN A 215 3.18 9.80 -4.86
N ILE A 216 4.31 9.34 -4.32
CA ILE A 216 5.61 9.41 -5.01
C ILE A 216 5.56 8.56 -6.29
N MET A 217 5.11 7.30 -6.19
CA MET A 217 5.03 6.39 -7.35
C MET A 217 4.09 6.89 -8.43
N LEU A 218 2.92 7.41 -8.04
CA LEU A 218 1.98 8.00 -8.99
C LEU A 218 2.57 9.22 -9.69
N ALA A 219 3.21 10.13 -8.95
CA ALA A 219 3.85 11.32 -9.51
C ALA A 219 5.01 10.94 -10.47
N ASP A 220 5.69 9.83 -10.18
CA ASP A 220 6.79 9.28 -10.95
C ASP A 220 6.34 8.38 -12.12
N ARG A 221 5.01 8.21 -12.28
CA ARG A 221 4.34 7.50 -13.37
C ARG A 221 4.76 6.05 -13.54
N ASP A 222 4.92 5.34 -12.43
CA ASP A 222 5.22 3.90 -12.44
C ASP A 222 4.14 3.05 -13.15
N TYR A 223 2.91 3.55 -13.27
CA TYR A 223 1.84 2.89 -14.02
C TYR A 223 2.07 2.86 -15.54
N GLU A 224 2.95 3.69 -16.09
CA GLU A 224 3.30 3.66 -17.53
C GLU A 224 4.20 2.45 -17.82
N ARG A 225 3.68 1.42 -18.50
CA ARG A 225 4.51 0.32 -19.00
C ARG A 225 5.42 0.83 -20.12
N ALA A 226 6.73 0.63 -19.98
CA ALA A 226 7.65 0.79 -21.10
C ALA A 226 7.19 -0.12 -22.25
N GLY A 227 7.05 0.46 -23.45
CA GLY A 227 6.56 -0.24 -24.64
C GLY A 227 7.30 -1.57 -24.82
N VAL A 228 6.56 -2.62 -25.16
CA VAL A 228 7.07 -3.98 -25.37
C VAL A 228 8.04 -3.99 -26.56
N THR A 229 9.30 -3.64 -26.34
CA THR A 229 10.41 -4.01 -27.22
C THR A 229 10.93 -5.35 -26.74
N GLY A 230 10.65 -6.37 -27.54
CA GLY A 230 10.68 -7.79 -27.20
C GLY A 230 11.89 -8.30 -26.42
N VAL A 231 11.61 -9.08 -25.37
CA VAL A 231 11.98 -10.50 -25.27
C VAL A 231 10.83 -11.17 -24.50
N GLY A 232 10.36 -12.31 -25.01
CA GLY A 232 9.15 -12.98 -24.54
C GLY A 232 9.15 -13.27 -23.04
N ARG A 233 8.39 -12.48 -22.29
CA ARG A 233 7.91 -12.90 -20.98
C ARG A 233 6.71 -13.80 -21.19
N ILE A 234 6.81 -15.05 -20.77
CA ILE A 234 5.62 -15.85 -20.46
C ILE A 234 5.12 -15.31 -19.10
N GLU A 235 4.56 -14.10 -19.09
CA GLU A 235 3.82 -13.62 -17.93
C GLU A 235 2.58 -14.51 -17.81
N ASN A 236 2.45 -15.20 -16.68
CA ASN A 236 1.28 -16.01 -16.39
C ASN A 236 0.09 -15.05 -16.23
N LYS A 237 -0.64 -14.79 -17.34
CA LYS A 237 -1.74 -13.80 -17.40
C LYS A 237 -2.84 -14.03 -16.35
N SER A 238 -2.87 -15.19 -15.70
CA SER A 238 -3.82 -15.58 -14.68
C SER A 238 -3.57 -14.98 -13.29
N SER A 239 -2.40 -14.38 -13.01
CA SER A 239 -2.11 -13.76 -11.70
C SER A 239 -2.20 -12.24 -11.68
N ARG A 240 -2.43 -11.60 -12.83
CA ARG A 240 -2.53 -10.13 -12.90
C ARG A 240 -3.88 -9.65 -12.39
N PRO A 241 -3.92 -8.49 -11.71
CA PRO A 241 -5.19 -7.86 -11.37
C PRO A 241 -5.95 -7.56 -12.65
N HIS A 242 -7.24 -7.86 -12.64
CA HIS A 242 -8.16 -7.50 -13.71
C HIS A 242 -8.96 -6.28 -13.28
N VAL A 243 -8.73 -5.15 -13.92
CA VAL A 243 -9.46 -3.90 -13.67
C VAL A 243 -10.31 -3.58 -14.90
N THR A 244 -11.60 -3.34 -14.70
CA THR A 244 -12.48 -2.84 -15.76
C THR A 244 -13.13 -1.55 -15.31
N VAL A 245 -13.24 -0.61 -16.23
CA VAL A 245 -13.78 0.73 -16.00
C VAL A 245 -14.83 0.99 -17.07
N PHE A 246 -16.07 1.23 -16.67
CA PHE A 246 -17.18 1.46 -17.61
C PHE A 246 -18.18 2.47 -17.05
N ASP A 247 -18.92 3.11 -17.96
CA ASP A 247 -19.83 4.18 -17.59
C ASP A 247 -21.19 3.62 -17.15
N CYS A 248 -21.70 4.10 -16.02
CA CYS A 248 -23.07 3.87 -15.59
C CYS A 248 -23.94 5.08 -15.96
N ILE A 249 -24.38 5.10 -17.21
CA ILE A 249 -25.13 6.22 -17.83
C ILE A 249 -26.39 6.59 -17.02
N GLN A 250 -27.03 5.62 -16.34
CA GLN A 250 -28.27 5.85 -15.60
C GLN A 250 -28.09 6.64 -14.29
N LYS A 251 -26.87 6.69 -13.73
CA LYS A 251 -26.60 7.29 -12.42
C LYS A 251 -25.47 8.32 -12.42
N ASP A 252 -24.98 8.68 -13.62
CA ASP A 252 -23.89 9.65 -13.79
C ASP A 252 -22.64 9.28 -12.95
N TYR A 253 -22.31 7.99 -12.94
CA TYR A 253 -21.15 7.44 -12.26
C TYR A 253 -20.27 6.70 -13.26
N THR A 254 -18.97 6.65 -12.97
CA THR A 254 -18.10 5.62 -13.54
C THR A 254 -18.03 4.46 -12.56
N VAL A 255 -18.17 3.24 -13.07
CA VAL A 255 -18.06 2.01 -12.30
C VAL A 255 -16.73 1.36 -12.58
N ILE A 256 -16.04 1.01 -11.50
CA ILE A 256 -14.79 0.27 -11.52
C ILE A 256 -15.05 -1.09 -10.89
N THR A 257 -14.73 -2.16 -11.60
CA THR A 257 -14.69 -3.50 -10.99
C THR A 257 -13.29 -4.06 -11.07
N MET A 258 -12.86 -4.71 -9.99
CA MET A 258 -11.52 -5.22 -9.83
C MET A 258 -11.55 -6.63 -9.25
N SER A 259 -10.74 -7.52 -9.83
CA SER A 259 -10.47 -8.84 -9.29
C SER A 259 -8.96 -9.06 -9.21
N SER A 260 -8.47 -9.51 -8.05
CA SER A 260 -7.06 -9.81 -7.84
C SER A 260 -6.90 -10.88 -6.76
N LYS A 261 -5.67 -11.38 -6.57
CA LYS A 261 -5.35 -12.12 -5.34
C LYS A 261 -5.60 -11.23 -4.13
N ASP A 262 -6.20 -11.80 -3.08
CA ASP A 262 -6.39 -11.06 -1.84
C ASP A 262 -5.07 -10.91 -1.09
N ARG A 263 -4.91 -9.78 -0.40
CA ARG A 263 -3.75 -9.49 0.44
C ARG A 263 -4.05 -8.36 1.44
N PRO A 264 -3.31 -8.29 2.56
CA PRO A 264 -3.37 -7.15 3.45
C PRO A 264 -3.16 -5.82 2.70
N LYS A 265 -3.87 -4.78 3.16
CA LYS A 265 -3.81 -3.40 2.64
C LYS A 265 -4.30 -3.22 1.18
N LEU A 266 -4.95 -4.22 0.57
CA LEU A 266 -5.46 -4.11 -0.80
C LEU A 266 -6.45 -2.95 -0.98
N LEU A 267 -7.46 -2.86 -0.12
CA LEU A 267 -8.43 -1.75 -0.14
C LEU A 267 -7.74 -0.40 0.06
N PHE A 268 -6.79 -0.32 0.99
CA PHE A 268 -6.01 0.89 1.25
C PHE A 268 -5.28 1.37 0.00
N ASP A 269 -4.64 0.47 -0.74
CA ASP A 269 -3.91 0.81 -1.95
C ASP A 269 -4.84 1.37 -3.04
N ILE A 270 -6.00 0.75 -3.22
CA ILE A 270 -7.01 1.17 -4.20
C ILE A 270 -7.59 2.54 -3.85
N ILE A 271 -7.99 2.75 -2.60
CA ILE A 271 -8.53 4.03 -2.15
C ILE A 271 -7.46 5.13 -2.20
N CYS A 272 -6.19 4.81 -1.92
CA CYS A 272 -5.08 5.74 -2.13
C CYS A 272 -5.01 6.21 -3.58
N THR A 273 -5.01 5.27 -4.52
CA THR A 273 -4.95 5.58 -5.96
C THR A 273 -6.11 6.43 -6.42
N LEU A 274 -7.36 6.05 -6.08
CA LEU A 274 -8.53 6.83 -6.46
C LEU A 274 -8.47 8.24 -5.88
N THR A 275 -8.10 8.38 -4.62
CA THR A 275 -7.97 9.69 -3.96
C THR A 275 -6.90 10.56 -4.60
N ASP A 276 -5.72 10.00 -4.91
CA ASP A 276 -4.61 10.74 -5.53
C ASP A 276 -4.89 11.13 -6.98
N MET A 277 -5.69 10.31 -7.68
CA MET A 277 -6.25 10.65 -9.00
C MET A 277 -7.47 11.58 -8.92
N GLN A 278 -7.79 12.10 -7.72
CA GLN A 278 -8.89 13.02 -7.47
C GLN A 278 -10.28 12.46 -7.81
N TYR A 279 -10.48 11.15 -7.60
CA TYR A 279 -11.80 10.52 -7.63
C TYR A 279 -12.35 10.34 -6.22
N VAL A 280 -13.67 10.51 -6.11
CA VAL A 280 -14.45 10.29 -4.89
C VAL A 280 -15.28 9.03 -5.08
N VAL A 281 -15.18 8.10 -4.14
CA VAL A 281 -16.03 6.91 -4.07
C VAL A 281 -17.37 7.29 -3.44
N PHE A 282 -18.45 7.12 -4.20
CA PHE A 282 -19.83 7.35 -3.73
C PHE A 282 -20.46 6.07 -3.19
N HIS A 283 -20.23 4.96 -3.88
CA HIS A 283 -20.66 3.65 -3.43
C HIS A 283 -19.54 2.65 -3.63
N GLY A 284 -19.45 1.67 -2.75
CA GLY A 284 -18.46 0.62 -2.86
C GLY A 284 -18.92 -0.68 -2.25
N LEU A 285 -18.50 -1.77 -2.88
CA LEU A 285 -18.59 -3.12 -2.36
C LEU A 285 -17.19 -3.72 -2.37
N VAL A 286 -16.76 -4.22 -1.21
CA VAL A 286 -15.50 -4.94 -1.05
C VAL A 286 -15.85 -6.30 -0.51
N GLU A 287 -15.37 -7.35 -1.17
CA GLU A 287 -15.52 -8.73 -0.72
C GLU A 287 -14.20 -9.46 -0.92
N THR A 288 -13.64 -10.00 0.16
CA THR A 288 -12.48 -10.89 0.08
C THR A 288 -12.92 -12.34 0.25
N GLY A 289 -12.52 -13.18 -0.70
CA GLY A 289 -12.61 -14.63 -0.64
C GLY A 289 -11.35 -15.23 -0.04
N ARG A 290 -11.24 -16.57 -0.06
CA ARG A 290 -10.07 -17.27 0.52
C ARG A 290 -8.73 -16.93 -0.14
N MET A 291 -8.74 -16.58 -1.43
CA MET A 291 -7.51 -16.28 -2.20
C MET A 291 -7.70 -15.14 -3.19
N GLU A 292 -8.94 -14.72 -3.46
CA GLU A 292 -9.28 -13.70 -4.44
C GLU A 292 -10.10 -12.62 -3.75
N ALA A 293 -9.90 -11.37 -4.16
CA ALA A 293 -10.67 -10.23 -3.72
C ALA A 293 -11.42 -9.64 -4.90
N TYR A 294 -12.68 -9.29 -4.68
CA TYR A 294 -13.53 -8.61 -5.62
C TYR A 294 -13.96 -7.26 -5.05
N GLN A 295 -13.85 -6.22 -5.87
CA GLN A 295 -14.17 -4.85 -5.47
C GLN A 295 -14.92 -4.14 -6.58
N GLU A 296 -16.01 -3.47 -6.23
CA GLU A 296 -16.81 -2.63 -7.13
C GLU A 296 -16.94 -1.24 -6.52
N PHE A 297 -16.58 -0.19 -7.27
CA PHE A 297 -16.70 1.20 -6.84
C PHE A 297 -17.44 2.05 -7.86
N TYR A 298 -18.31 2.91 -7.37
CA TYR A 298 -19.00 3.95 -8.13
C TYR A 298 -18.31 5.27 -7.79
N ILE A 299 -17.65 5.85 -8.79
CA ILE A 299 -16.82 7.02 -8.60
C ILE A 299 -17.28 8.19 -9.45
N ARG A 300 -16.92 9.40 -9.00
CA ARG A 300 -16.89 10.63 -9.81
C ARG A 300 -15.58 11.35 -9.55
N HIS A 301 -15.12 12.14 -10.50
CA HIS A 301 -14.02 13.04 -10.24
C HIS A 301 -14.46 14.14 -9.24
N VAL A 302 -13.52 14.80 -8.56
CA VAL A 302 -13.81 15.87 -7.59
C VAL A 302 -14.58 17.05 -8.18
N ASP A 303 -14.58 17.22 -9.51
CA ASP A 303 -15.41 18.19 -10.22
C ASP A 303 -16.89 17.78 -10.34
N GLY A 304 -17.24 16.56 -9.92
CA GLY A 304 -18.59 16.02 -9.93
C GLY A 304 -18.97 15.29 -11.22
N PHE A 305 -18.05 15.10 -12.18
CA PHE A 305 -18.35 14.41 -13.43
C PHE A 305 -17.79 12.97 -13.46
N PRO A 306 -18.41 12.06 -14.24
CA PRO A 306 -17.82 10.76 -14.54
C PRO A 306 -16.61 10.91 -15.49
N ILE A 307 -15.85 9.83 -15.64
CA ILE A 307 -14.75 9.75 -16.61
C ILE A 307 -15.30 10.05 -18.01
N SER A 308 -14.64 10.94 -18.74
CA SER A 308 -15.17 11.50 -19.98
C SER A 308 -14.39 11.06 -21.23
N SER A 309 -13.22 10.43 -21.07
CA SER A 309 -12.36 10.04 -22.19
C SER A 309 -11.76 8.65 -22.03
N GLU A 310 -11.49 7.98 -23.15
CA GLU A 310 -10.83 6.65 -23.15
C GLU A 310 -9.41 6.72 -22.56
N ALA A 311 -8.67 7.80 -22.82
CA ALA A 311 -7.33 7.97 -22.28
C ALA A 311 -7.30 8.14 -20.74
N GLU A 312 -8.32 8.80 -20.18
CA GLU A 312 -8.51 8.88 -18.73
C GLU A 312 -8.92 7.53 -18.15
N ARG A 313 -9.84 6.81 -18.82
CA ARG A 313 -10.27 5.46 -18.46
C ARG A 313 -9.11 4.48 -18.40
N GLU A 314 -8.29 4.44 -19.45
CA GLU A 314 -7.11 3.58 -19.52
C GLU A 314 -6.10 3.95 -18.42
N ARG A 315 -5.88 5.25 -18.17
CA ARG A 315 -4.99 5.71 -17.11
C ARG A 315 -5.46 5.26 -15.73
N VAL A 316 -6.77 5.36 -15.43
CA VAL A 316 -7.34 4.89 -14.16
C VAL A 316 -7.13 3.40 -13.99
N ALA A 317 -7.41 2.61 -15.03
CA ALA A 317 -7.17 1.17 -15.00
C ALA A 317 -5.69 0.85 -14.74
N GLN A 318 -4.76 1.49 -15.47
CA GLN A 318 -3.32 1.30 -15.30
C GLN A 318 -2.82 1.69 -13.89
N CYS A 319 -3.31 2.80 -13.34
CA CYS A 319 -2.94 3.24 -12.00
C CYS A 319 -3.40 2.25 -10.93
N LEU A 320 -4.61 1.71 -11.06
CA LEU A 320 -5.15 0.71 -10.15
C LEU A 320 -4.42 -0.62 -10.27
N GLU A 321 -4.14 -1.09 -11.49
CA GLU A 321 -3.31 -2.28 -11.72
C GLU A 321 -1.94 -2.12 -11.06
N ALA A 322 -1.27 -0.99 -11.29
CA ALA A 322 0.04 -0.70 -10.70
C ALA A 322 -0.02 -0.70 -9.16
N ALA A 323 -1.02 -0.03 -8.56
CA ALA A 323 -1.18 0.01 -7.11
C ALA A 323 -1.40 -1.38 -6.49
N ILE A 324 -2.16 -2.25 -7.17
CA ILE A 324 -2.35 -3.63 -6.73
C ILE A 324 -1.03 -4.41 -6.87
N GLU A 325 -0.35 -4.28 -8.01
CA GLU A 325 0.89 -4.99 -8.34
C GLU A 325 2.08 -4.62 -7.42
N ARG A 326 2.23 -3.35 -7.00
CA ARG A 326 3.32 -2.88 -6.11
C ARG A 326 3.52 -3.73 -4.85
N ARG A 327 2.43 -4.26 -4.30
CA ARG A 327 2.42 -5.10 -3.09
C ARG A 327 1.93 -6.53 -3.36
N ALA A 328 1.62 -6.88 -4.61
CA ALA A 328 1.31 -8.25 -5.02
C ALA A 328 2.62 -9.01 -5.29
N PHE A 329 3.33 -9.36 -4.22
CA PHE A 329 4.64 -9.98 -4.35
C PHE A 329 4.56 -11.50 -4.45
N GLU A 330 5.25 -12.06 -5.44
CA GLU A 330 5.36 -13.51 -5.68
C GLU A 330 6.79 -14.07 -5.49
N GLY A 331 7.73 -13.28 -4.98
CA GLY A 331 9.14 -13.71 -4.79
C GLY A 331 9.46 -14.24 -3.39
N LEU A 332 10.71 -14.11 -2.97
CA LEU A 332 11.20 -14.55 -1.67
C LEU A 332 11.06 -13.45 -0.60
N GLU A 333 10.47 -13.80 0.55
CA GLU A 333 10.44 -12.94 1.74
C GLU A 333 11.57 -13.31 2.71
N LEU A 334 12.36 -12.31 3.07
CA LEU A 334 13.51 -12.42 3.97
C LEU A 334 13.30 -11.50 5.17
N GLU A 335 13.31 -12.06 6.37
CA GLU A 335 13.19 -11.31 7.62
C GLU A 335 14.53 -11.31 8.34
N LEU A 336 15.02 -10.12 8.66
CA LEU A 336 16.24 -9.87 9.40
C LEU A 336 15.90 -9.43 10.82
N CYS A 337 16.49 -10.08 11.83
CA CYS A 337 16.38 -9.67 13.21
C CYS A 337 17.75 -9.74 13.90
N THR A 338 18.34 -8.59 14.20
CA THR A 338 19.67 -8.48 14.82
C THR A 338 19.81 -7.19 15.62
N GLU A 339 20.83 -7.07 16.45
CA GLU A 339 21.23 -5.78 17.03
C GLU A 339 21.55 -4.79 15.91
N ASP A 340 21.00 -3.58 16.02
CA ASP A 340 21.16 -2.54 15.03
C ASP A 340 22.50 -1.81 15.20
N ARG A 341 23.03 -1.32 14.08
CA ARG A 341 24.20 -0.45 14.05
C ARG A 341 24.21 0.36 12.75
N VAL A 342 24.84 1.52 12.80
CA VAL A 342 25.12 2.29 11.59
C VAL A 342 25.92 1.46 10.59
N GLY A 343 25.46 1.48 9.34
CA GLY A 343 26.00 0.68 8.25
C GLY A 343 25.44 -0.73 8.12
N LEU A 344 24.65 -1.25 9.06
CA LEU A 344 24.05 -2.60 8.95
C LEU A 344 23.26 -2.76 7.65
N LEU A 345 22.33 -1.82 7.38
CA LEU A 345 21.51 -1.86 6.16
C LEU A 345 22.37 -1.77 4.88
N SER A 346 23.48 -1.01 4.92
CA SER A 346 24.45 -0.95 3.82
C SER A 346 25.11 -2.30 3.57
N ASP A 347 25.55 -2.98 4.63
CA ASP A 347 26.20 -4.30 4.54
C ASP A 347 25.23 -5.36 4.00
N ILE A 348 23.99 -5.39 4.50
CA ILE A 348 22.97 -6.36 4.06
C ILE A 348 22.57 -6.14 2.61
N THR A 349 22.29 -4.88 2.22
CA THR A 349 21.92 -4.56 0.84
C THR A 349 23.07 -4.79 -0.13
N ARG A 350 24.33 -4.62 0.32
CA ARG A 350 25.52 -5.00 -0.44
C ARG A 350 25.60 -6.52 -0.66
N ILE A 351 25.37 -7.33 0.37
CA ILE A 351 25.33 -8.79 0.23
C ILE A 351 24.26 -9.21 -0.79
N PHE A 352 23.07 -8.60 -0.75
CA PHE A 352 22.02 -8.87 -1.73
C PHE A 352 22.45 -8.52 -3.16
N ARG A 353 23.09 -7.36 -3.35
CA ARG A 353 23.66 -6.95 -4.65
C ARG A 353 24.72 -7.95 -5.14
N GLU A 354 25.65 -8.36 -4.29
CA GLU A 354 26.72 -9.30 -4.62
C GLU A 354 26.19 -10.70 -4.99
N ASN A 355 25.03 -11.08 -4.43
CA ASN A 355 24.32 -12.32 -4.78
C ASN A 355 23.28 -12.12 -5.92
N SER A 356 23.34 -11.00 -6.65
CA SER A 356 22.49 -10.72 -7.83
C SER A 356 20.98 -10.72 -7.52
N LEU A 357 20.61 -10.21 -6.35
CA LEU A 357 19.23 -10.03 -5.94
C LEU A 357 18.74 -8.61 -6.20
N CYS A 358 17.47 -8.51 -6.59
CA CYS A 358 16.74 -7.26 -6.70
C CYS A 358 15.70 -7.16 -5.59
N ILE A 359 15.67 -6.02 -4.91
CA ILE A 359 14.70 -5.73 -3.84
C ILE A 359 13.47 -5.09 -4.48
N LYS A 360 12.33 -5.75 -4.38
CA LYS A 360 11.03 -5.26 -4.85
C LYS A 360 10.31 -4.42 -3.81
N ARG A 361 10.43 -4.82 -2.56
CA ARG A 361 9.96 -4.06 -1.41
C ARG A 361 10.90 -4.27 -0.23
N ALA A 362 11.07 -3.25 0.59
CA ALA A 362 11.69 -3.38 1.90
C ALA A 362 10.93 -2.56 2.94
N GLU A 363 10.80 -3.13 4.13
CA GLU A 363 10.28 -2.48 5.32
C GLU A 363 11.37 -2.57 6.39
N ILE A 364 11.95 -1.43 6.74
CA ILE A 364 13.09 -1.31 7.66
C ILE A 364 12.58 -0.67 8.94
N SER A 365 12.94 -1.23 10.09
CA SER A 365 12.58 -0.64 11.38
C SER A 365 13.59 -1.00 12.46
N THR A 366 13.91 -0.01 13.28
CA THR A 366 14.73 -0.19 14.48
C THR A 366 13.86 0.01 15.72
N GLU A 367 13.73 -1.04 16.53
CA GLU A 367 12.93 -1.03 17.76
C GLU A 367 13.75 -1.61 18.91
N GLY A 368 13.89 -0.83 19.99
CA GLY A 368 14.61 -1.30 21.19
C GLY A 368 16.08 -1.67 20.94
N GLY A 369 16.74 -1.00 19.99
CA GLY A 369 18.13 -1.28 19.58
C GLY A 369 18.29 -2.45 18.62
N LYS A 370 17.19 -3.09 18.18
CA LYS A 370 17.21 -4.19 17.21
C LYS A 370 16.66 -3.74 15.87
N ALA A 371 17.36 -4.12 14.81
CA ALA A 371 16.87 -4.03 13.45
C ALA A 371 15.89 -5.20 13.19
N LYS A 372 14.71 -4.85 12.69
CA LYS A 372 13.65 -5.76 12.26
C LYS A 372 13.28 -5.36 10.83
N ASP A 373 13.94 -5.99 9.88
CA ASP A 373 13.82 -5.63 8.47
C ASP A 373 13.19 -6.77 7.68
N THR A 374 12.23 -6.44 6.82
CA THR A 374 11.62 -7.39 5.89
C THR A 374 11.92 -6.97 4.47
N PHE A 375 12.53 -7.88 3.70
CA PHE A 375 12.87 -7.69 2.30
C PHE A 375 12.10 -8.67 1.42
N TYR A 376 11.59 -8.16 0.31
CA TYR A 376 10.91 -8.92 -0.72
C TYR A 376 11.80 -8.89 -1.96
N VAL A 377 12.44 -10.02 -2.25
CA VAL A 377 13.50 -10.11 -3.26
C VAL A 377 13.18 -11.07 -4.40
N THR A 378 13.67 -10.73 -5.58
CA THR A 378 13.71 -11.59 -6.78
C THR A 378 15.15 -11.71 -7.26
N ASP A 379 15.40 -12.58 -8.23
CA ASP A 379 16.62 -12.44 -9.02
C ASP A 379 16.59 -11.16 -9.88
N VAL A 380 17.72 -10.85 -10.54
CA VAL A 380 17.84 -9.69 -11.44
C VAL A 380 16.93 -9.72 -12.67
N THR A 381 16.38 -10.89 -13.01
CA THR A 381 15.43 -11.06 -14.13
C THR A 381 13.97 -10.93 -13.67
N GLY A 382 13.72 -10.84 -12.37
CA GLY A 382 12.38 -10.78 -11.77
C GLY A 382 11.78 -12.15 -11.44
N ASN A 383 12.55 -13.23 -11.57
CA ASN A 383 12.10 -14.59 -11.27
C ASN A 383 12.36 -14.97 -9.79
N PRO A 384 11.74 -16.07 -9.31
CA PRO A 384 12.03 -16.60 -7.98
C PRO A 384 13.52 -16.92 -7.78
N VAL A 385 14.01 -16.68 -6.57
CA VAL A 385 15.43 -16.85 -6.21
C VAL A 385 15.80 -18.33 -6.14
N ASP A 386 16.96 -18.71 -6.70
CA ASP A 386 17.50 -20.07 -6.61
C ASP A 386 17.79 -20.44 -5.13
N PRO A 387 17.32 -21.60 -4.63
CA PRO A 387 17.62 -22.10 -3.29
C PRO A 387 19.11 -22.07 -2.90
N LYS A 388 20.02 -22.27 -3.84
CA LYS A 388 21.48 -22.20 -3.58
C LYS A 388 21.93 -20.79 -3.16
N ILE A 389 21.30 -19.76 -3.73
CA ILE A 389 21.56 -18.37 -3.35
C ILE A 389 21.03 -18.13 -1.93
N ILE A 390 19.86 -18.68 -1.60
CA ILE A 390 19.28 -18.60 -0.24
C ILE A 390 20.26 -19.20 0.78
N ASP A 391 20.80 -20.39 0.51
CA ASP A 391 21.82 -21.02 1.36
C ASP A 391 23.13 -20.20 1.46
N SER A 392 23.50 -19.48 0.40
CA SER A 392 24.63 -18.55 0.42
C SER A 392 24.36 -17.36 1.36
N LEU A 393 23.18 -16.74 1.24
CA LEU A 393 22.76 -15.61 2.08
C LEU A 393 22.74 -15.98 3.56
N CYS A 394 22.12 -17.11 3.90
CA CYS A 394 22.04 -17.58 5.27
C CYS A 394 23.42 -17.87 5.88
N ARG A 395 24.40 -18.29 5.08
CA ARG A 395 25.79 -18.48 5.54
C ARG A 395 26.54 -17.15 5.72
N GLN A 396 26.32 -16.16 4.85
CA GLN A 396 27.00 -14.86 4.92
C GLN A 396 26.42 -13.97 6.03
N ILE A 397 25.10 -13.91 6.15
CA ILE A 397 24.39 -13.05 7.13
C ILE A 397 24.25 -13.78 8.47
N GLY A 398 24.08 -15.10 8.45
CA GLY A 398 23.92 -15.95 9.62
C GLY A 398 22.50 -16.48 9.78
N HIS A 399 22.37 -17.80 9.95
CA HIS A 399 21.09 -18.51 10.07
C HIS A 399 20.21 -18.09 11.25
N LYS A 400 20.77 -17.44 12.27
CA LYS A 400 20.01 -16.92 13.43
C LYS A 400 19.48 -15.51 13.22
N ILE A 401 20.00 -14.81 12.21
CA ILE A 401 19.72 -13.40 11.94
C ILE A 401 18.75 -13.28 10.77
N LEU A 402 18.88 -14.14 9.74
CA LEU A 402 18.04 -14.16 8.56
C LEU A 402 17.07 -15.34 8.57
N THR A 403 15.77 -15.05 8.53
CA THR A 403 14.70 -16.03 8.39
C THR A 403 14.11 -15.95 6.97
N VAL A 404 13.93 -17.11 6.35
CA VAL A 404 13.38 -17.22 5.00
C VAL A 404 11.92 -17.65 5.11
N LYS A 405 10.99 -16.80 4.69
CA LYS A 405 9.58 -17.15 4.60
C LYS A 405 9.25 -17.64 3.20
N HIS A 406 8.81 -18.89 3.11
CA HIS A 406 8.26 -19.44 1.89
C HIS A 406 6.76 -19.17 1.85
N ASN A 407 6.30 -18.48 0.81
CA ASN A 407 4.87 -18.40 0.50
C ASN A 407 4.38 -19.81 0.18
N SER A 408 3.69 -20.43 1.14
CA SER A 408 3.12 -21.77 1.02
C SER A 408 1.86 -21.77 0.16
N SER A 409 1.97 -21.38 -1.11
CA SER A 409 0.91 -21.57 -2.11
C SER A 409 1.14 -22.79 -3.02
N THR A 410 2.12 -23.63 -2.70
CA THR A 410 2.37 -24.90 -3.41
C THR A 410 2.36 -26.05 -2.42
N SER A 411 1.17 -26.59 -2.14
CA SER A 411 1.08 -27.99 -1.72
C SER A 411 1.71 -28.85 -2.84
N PRO A 412 2.62 -29.79 -2.56
CA PRO A 412 3.02 -30.77 -3.55
C PRO A 412 1.77 -31.56 -3.90
N LYS A 413 1.35 -31.55 -5.18
CA LYS A 413 0.32 -32.48 -5.65
C LYS A 413 0.85 -33.88 -5.36
N ALA A 414 0.23 -34.55 -4.38
CA ALA A 414 0.41 -35.97 -4.21
C ALA A 414 0.00 -36.65 -5.52
N SER A 415 0.96 -37.33 -6.13
CA SER A 415 0.74 -38.21 -7.28
C SER A 415 -0.27 -39.28 -6.88
N GLN A 416 -1.49 -39.20 -7.42
CA GLN A 416 -2.42 -40.32 -7.40
C GLN A 416 -2.74 -40.76 -8.82
N GLY A 417 -2.57 -42.07 -9.00
CA GLY A 417 -2.56 -42.75 -10.27
C GLY A 417 -3.86 -42.65 -11.05
N THR A 418 -3.67 -42.74 -12.35
CA THR A 418 -4.60 -43.18 -13.38
C THR A 418 -5.69 -44.13 -12.87
N THR A 419 -6.97 -43.76 -13.02
CA THR A 419 -8.05 -44.68 -13.45
C THR A 419 -9.21 -43.86 -14.03
N MET A 420 -9.62 -44.26 -15.24
CA MET A 420 -10.73 -43.74 -16.03
C MET A 420 -12.10 -43.88 -15.35
N GLY A 421 -13.01 -42.93 -15.61
CA GLY A 421 -14.43 -43.08 -15.30
C GLY A 421 -15.26 -41.89 -15.76
N PHE A 422 -15.91 -42.03 -16.92
CA PHE A 422 -16.91 -41.10 -17.46
C PHE A 422 -18.18 -41.07 -16.58
N LEU A 423 -18.89 -39.92 -16.52
CA LEU A 423 -20.22 -39.68 -17.13
C LEU A 423 -21.06 -38.59 -16.40
N PHE A 424 -21.79 -37.82 -17.23
CA PHE A 424 -22.94 -36.92 -16.99
C PHE A 424 -22.65 -35.56 -16.32
N GLY A 425 -23.19 -34.42 -16.75
CA GLY A 425 -24.20 -34.12 -17.77
C GLY A 425 -24.65 -32.65 -17.61
N ASN A 426 -24.82 -31.95 -18.72
CA ASN A 426 -25.25 -30.55 -18.82
C ASN A 426 -26.52 -30.22 -18.01
N LEU A 427 -26.52 -29.11 -17.26
CA LEU A 427 -27.73 -28.40 -16.85
C LEU A 427 -27.54 -26.87 -16.81
N PHE A 428 -28.16 -26.22 -17.80
CA PHE A 428 -28.74 -24.87 -17.88
C PHE A 428 -27.85 -23.62 -17.69
N LYS A 429 -27.62 -22.78 -18.71
CA LYS A 429 -28.52 -21.87 -19.48
C LYS A 429 -28.74 -20.53 -18.77
N ALA A 430 -28.26 -19.48 -19.44
CA ALA A 430 -28.36 -18.06 -19.14
C ALA A 430 -29.74 -17.60 -18.66
N ARG A 431 -29.75 -16.68 -17.67
CA ARG A 431 -30.83 -15.72 -17.48
C ARG A 431 -30.31 -14.35 -17.04
N SER A 432 -30.73 -13.37 -17.82
CA SER A 432 -30.78 -11.93 -17.58
C SER A 432 -31.36 -11.59 -16.20
N PHE A 433 -30.75 -10.64 -15.50
CA PHE A 433 -31.27 -10.04 -14.28
C PHE A 433 -31.85 -8.65 -14.57
N GLN A 434 -33.17 -8.59 -14.63
CA GLN A 434 -33.96 -7.40 -14.29
C GLN A 434 -34.80 -7.75 -13.08
N ASN A 435 -34.52 -7.11 -11.94
CA ASN A 435 -35.48 -6.47 -11.03
C ASN A 435 -34.88 -6.33 -9.62
N PHE A 436 -34.56 -5.08 -9.26
CA PHE A 436 -34.42 -4.64 -7.88
C PHE A 436 -35.78 -4.63 -7.20
N LYS A 437 -35.87 -5.24 -6.01
CA LYS A 437 -36.70 -4.74 -4.90
C LYS A 437 -36.34 -5.40 -3.56
N LEU A 438 -35.98 -4.50 -2.63
CA LEU A 438 -36.15 -4.51 -1.18
C LEU A 438 -35.76 -5.74 -0.34
N ILE A 439 -34.75 -5.49 0.52
CA ILE A 439 -34.77 -5.69 1.97
C ILE A 439 -35.34 -7.03 2.45
N ARG A 440 -34.46 -7.91 2.92
CA ARG A 440 -34.62 -8.55 4.24
C ARG A 440 -33.30 -9.11 4.76
N SER A 441 -33.09 -8.81 6.03
CA SER A 441 -32.16 -9.44 6.97
C SER A 441 -32.20 -10.96 6.89
N CYS A 442 -31.05 -11.61 7.03
CA CYS A 442 -30.95 -12.92 7.65
C CYS A 442 -29.64 -13.00 8.44
N SER A 443 -29.86 -13.27 9.73
CA SER A 443 -29.18 -14.24 10.60
C SER A 443 -27.96 -14.97 10.07
#